data_AF-A0A2G5BEB0-F1
#
_entry.id   AF-A0A2G5BEB0-F1
#
_cell.length_a   1.000
_cell.length_b   1.000
_cell.length_c   1.000
_cell.angle_alpha   90.00
_cell.angle_beta   90.00
_cell.angle_gamma   90.00
#
_symmetry.space_group_name_H-M   'P 1'
#
loop_
_entity.id
_entity.type
_entity.pdbx_description
1 polymer ?
#
loop_
_entity_poly.entity_id
_entity_poly.type
_entity_poly.pdbx_seq_one_letter_code
_entity_poly.pdbx_strand_id
1 'polypeptide(L)' 'FDGFTISVSALHRHLVEKCRLTLKKLEKLPAEQNSDRVIALRKERVEQWKQMKDLDFTTNCVFIDKAGFNIHIHRNFG' A
#
# COMPACT_ATOMS: atom_id res chain seq x y z
N PHE A 1 -20.66 -22.81 -13.45
CA PHE A 1 -21.12 -23.76 -12.42
C PHE A 1 -22.21 -23.07 -11.63
N ASP A 2 -23.46 -23.25 -12.06
CA ASP A 2 -24.58 -22.74 -11.26
C ASP A 2 -24.56 -23.39 -9.88
N GLY A 3 -24.67 -22.56 -8.84
CA GLY A 3 -24.65 -23.01 -7.45
C GLY A 3 -23.27 -23.30 -6.85
N PHE A 4 -22.17 -23.03 -7.54
CA PHE A 4 -20.85 -23.17 -6.92
C PHE A 4 -20.62 -22.10 -5.84
N THR A 5 -20.41 -22.54 -4.61
CA THR A 5 -20.05 -21.68 -3.47
C THR A 5 -18.72 -22.14 -2.90
N ILE A 6 -17.85 -21.18 -2.60
CA ILE A 6 -16.56 -21.42 -1.96
C ILE A 6 -16.37 -20.38 -0.86
N SER A 7 -15.83 -20.80 0.28
CA SER A 7 -15.51 -19.87 1.35
C SER A 7 -14.27 -19.03 0.99
N VAL A 8 -14.19 -17.82 1.53
CA VAL A 8 -13.05 -16.93 1.32
C VAL A 8 -11.73 -17.59 1.76
N SER A 9 -11.75 -18.35 2.88
CA SER A 9 -10.58 -19.08 3.37
C SER A 9 -10.14 -20.19 2.41
N ALA A 10 -11.09 -20.93 1.83
CA ALA A 10 -10.79 -21.97 0.85
C ALA A 10 -10.21 -21.39 -0.44
N LEU A 11 -10.75 -20.27 -0.91
CA LEU A 11 -10.20 -19.50 -2.03
C LEU A 11 -8.78 -19.02 -1.72
N HIS A 12 -8.56 -18.39 -0.57
CA HIS A 12 -7.26 -17.88 -0.16
C HIS A 12 -6.21 -18.99 -0.11
N ARG A 13 -6.53 -20.12 0.52
CA ARG A 13 -5.64 -21.29 0.59
C ARG A 13 -5.28 -21.80 -0.80
N HIS A 14 -6.25 -21.91 -1.71
CA HIS A 14 -5.98 -22.34 -3.08
C HIS A 14 -5.03 -21.37 -3.80
N LEU A 15 -5.25 -20.06 -3.68
CA LEU A 15 -4.37 -19.05 -4.27
C LEU A 15 -2.94 -19.15 -3.72
N VAL A 16 -2.78 -19.31 -2.40
CA VAL A 16 -1.45 -19.41 -1.78
C VAL A 16 -0.75 -20.71 -2.18
N GLU A 17 -1.40 -21.85 -2.01
CA GLU A 17 -0.76 -23.16 -2.14
C GLU A 17 -0.61 -23.63 -3.60
N LYS A 18 -1.57 -23.28 -4.47
CA LYS A 18 -1.58 -23.75 -5.87
C LYS A 18 -1.12 -22.68 -6.84
N CYS A 19 -1.47 -21.42 -6.60
CA CYS A 19 -1.13 -20.32 -7.51
C CYS A 19 0.09 -19.50 -7.05
N ARG A 20 0.55 -19.67 -5.80
CA ARG A 20 1.59 -18.83 -5.17
C ARG A 20 1.23 -17.34 -5.17
N LEU A 21 -0.06 -17.04 -4.99
CA LEU A 21 -0.62 -15.70 -4.94
C LEU A 21 -1.27 -15.43 -3.58
N THR A 22 -1.16 -14.19 -3.10
CA THR A 22 -1.84 -13.70 -1.91
C THR A 22 -2.80 -12.59 -2.27
N LEU A 23 -3.96 -12.53 -1.60
CA LEU A 23 -4.88 -11.41 -1.74
C LEU A 23 -4.40 -10.24 -0.88
N LYS A 24 -4.18 -9.08 -1.51
CA LYS A 24 -3.88 -7.86 -0.76
C LYS A 24 -5.15 -7.34 -0.11
N LYS A 25 -5.08 -6.98 1.17
CA LYS A 25 -6.18 -6.31 1.87
C LYS A 25 -6.51 -5.00 1.15
N LEU A 26 -7.78 -4.83 0.77
CA LEU A 26 -8.25 -3.57 0.21
C LEU A 26 -8.37 -2.55 1.33
N GLU A 27 -7.61 -1.47 1.24
CA GLU A 27 -7.69 -0.34 2.16
C GLU A 27 -8.43 0.82 1.50
N LYS A 28 -9.34 1.46 2.23
CA LYS A 28 -10.01 2.66 1.75
C LYS A 28 -9.00 3.82 1.78
N LEU A 29 -8.60 4.29 0.61
CA LEU A 29 -7.83 5.52 0.49
C LEU A 29 -8.79 6.72 0.60
N PRO A 30 -8.41 7.80 1.30
CA PRO A 30 -9.20 9.03 1.33
C PRO A 30 -9.40 9.56 -0.09
N ALA A 31 -10.64 9.88 -0.50
CA ALA A 31 -10.92 10.35 -1.86
C ALA A 31 -10.11 11.62 -2.22
N GLU A 32 -9.85 12.47 -1.23
CA GLU A 32 -9.04 13.68 -1.37
C GLU A 32 -7.60 13.39 -1.83
N GLN A 33 -7.07 12.19 -1.58
CA GLN A 33 -5.73 11.76 -2.00
C GLN A 33 -5.53 11.82 -3.52
N ASN A 34 -6.61 11.68 -4.29
CA ASN A 34 -6.59 11.69 -5.75
C ASN A 34 -7.14 13.02 -6.32
N SER A 35 -7.33 14.03 -5.50
CA SER A 35 -7.68 15.37 -5.99
C SER A 35 -6.49 15.99 -6.72
N ASP A 36 -6.76 16.77 -7.77
CA ASP A 36 -5.73 17.47 -8.54
C ASP A 36 -4.85 18.35 -7.66
N ARG A 37 -5.46 18.97 -6.63
CA ARG A 37 -4.76 19.77 -5.61
C ARG A 37 -3.68 18.95 -4.89
N VAL A 38 -4.03 17.77 -4.37
CA VAL A 38 -3.10 16.94 -3.60
C VAL A 38 -2.02 16.34 -4.51
N ILE A 39 -2.36 16.01 -5.75
CA ILE A 39 -1.40 15.54 -6.76
C ILE A 39 -0.39 16.65 -7.08
N ALA A 40 -0.84 17.89 -7.30
CA ALA A 40 0.03 19.03 -7.56
C ALA A 40 1.00 19.31 -6.39
N LEU A 41 0.49 19.30 -5.15
CA LEU A 41 1.31 19.49 -3.95
C LEU A 41 2.38 18.42 -3.79
N ARG A 42 2.06 17.16 -4.09
CA ARG A 42 3.04 16.06 -4.08
C ARG A 42 4.14 16.27 -5.10
N LYS A 43 3.76 16.67 -6.32
CA LYS A 43 4.72 16.95 -7.38
C LYS A 43 5.67 18.07 -6.96
N GLU A 44 5.13 19.19 -6.48
CA GLU A 44 5.93 20.32 -6.02
C GLU A 44 6.92 19.93 -4.93
N ARG A 45 6.46 19.17 -3.93
CA ARG A 45 7.32 18.69 -2.84
C ARG A 45 8.45 17.79 -3.34
N VAL A 46 8.16 16.88 -4.26
CA VAL A 46 9.19 16.01 -4.86
C VAL A 46 10.21 16.83 -5.65
N GLU A 47 9.78 17.85 -6.39
CA GLU A 47 10.71 18.74 -7.11
C GLU A 47 11.57 19.56 -6.16
N GLN A 48 11.03 20.05 -5.04
CA GLN A 48 11.80 20.72 -3.98
C GLN A 48 12.90 19.79 -3.43
N TRP A 49 12.57 18.54 -3.15
CA TRP A 49 13.54 17.56 -2.64
C TRP A 49 14.63 17.21 -3.66
N LYS A 50 14.31 17.12 -4.94
CA LYS A 50 15.32 16.90 -5.99
C LYS A 50 16.33 18.04 -6.11
N GLN A 51 15.95 19.26 -5.72
CA GLN A 51 16.82 20.43 -5.77
C GLN A 51 17.71 20.58 -4.52
N MET A 52 17.43 19.83 -3.44
CA MET A 52 18.24 19.82 -2.22
C MET A 52 19.56 19.10 -2.48
N LYS A 53 20.69 19.80 -2.30
CA LYS A 53 22.04 19.26 -2.56
C LYS A 53 22.51 18.26 -1.49
N ASP A 54 21.90 18.33 -0.31
CA ASP A 54 22.21 17.56 0.88
C ASP A 54 21.34 16.30 1.03
N LEU A 55 20.32 16.14 0.19
CA LEU A 55 19.42 14.99 0.22
C LEU A 55 19.92 13.86 -0.70
N ASP A 56 20.64 12.90 -0.13
CA ASP A 56 20.97 11.65 -0.82
C ASP A 56 20.00 10.54 -0.40
N PHE A 57 19.08 10.20 -1.32
CA PHE A 57 18.09 9.14 -1.14
C PHE A 57 18.67 7.73 -0.98
N THR A 58 19.95 7.54 -1.29
CA THR A 58 20.63 6.23 -1.23
C THR A 58 21.43 6.02 0.06
N THR A 59 21.90 7.10 0.69
CA THR A 59 22.79 7.01 1.86
C THR A 59 22.22 7.61 3.13
N ASN A 60 21.38 8.65 3.04
CA ASN A 60 20.96 9.46 4.19
C ASN A 60 19.43 9.49 4.42
N CYS A 61 18.68 8.53 3.86
CA CYS A 61 17.22 8.48 3.93
C CYS A 61 16.68 7.15 4.48
N VAL A 62 15.71 7.24 5.40
CA VAL A 62 14.88 6.10 5.82
C VAL A 62 13.47 6.29 5.26
N PHE A 63 13.01 5.35 4.45
CA PHE A 63 11.67 5.40 3.87
C PHE A 63 10.68 4.67 4.76
N ILE A 64 9.65 5.38 5.20
CA ILE A 64 8.54 4.83 5.96
C ILE A 64 7.29 5.02 5.11
N ASP A 65 6.61 3.93 4.79
CA ASP A 65 5.35 4.00 4.07
C ASP A 65 4.17 4.28 5.03
N LYS A 66 2.97 4.50 4.46
CA LYS A 66 1.76 4.72 5.25
C LYS A 66 1.42 3.56 6.19
N ALA A 67 1.79 2.32 5.85
CA ALA A 67 1.57 1.18 6.74
C ALA A 67 2.43 1.30 8.01
N GLY A 68 3.61 1.92 7.92
CA GLY A 68 4.45 2.24 9.08
C GLY A 68 3.83 3.21 10.10
N PHE A 69 2.84 4.01 9.69
CA PHE A 69 2.11 4.96 10.55
C PHE A 69 0.71 4.48 10.96
N ASN A 70 0.30 3.28 10.57
CA ASN A 70 -0.99 2.76 10.95
C ASN A 70 -0.92 2.23 12.40
N ILE A 71 -1.22 3.15 13.34
CA ILE A 71 -1.28 2.91 14.80
C ILE A 71 -2.24 1.75 15.14
N HIS A 72 -3.18 1.42 14.25
CA HIS A 72 -4.15 0.33 14.43
C HIS A 72 -3.72 -0.99 13.76
N ILE A 73 -2.47 -1.14 13.30
CA ILE A 73 -1.95 -2.45 12.88
C ILE A 73 -1.74 -3.32 14.12
N HIS A 74 -2.80 -3.99 14.54
CA HIS A 74 -2.64 -5.26 15.22
C HIS A 74 -2.27 -6.31 14.16
N ARG A 75 -1.14 -7.00 14.38
CA ARG A 75 -0.83 -8.22 13.64
C ARG A 75 -1.90 -9.25 14.00
N ASN A 76 -2.98 -9.28 13.23
CA ASN A 76 -3.89 -10.41 13.26
C ASN A 76 -3.19 -11.54 12.52
N PHE A 77 -2.55 -12.41 13.28
CA PHE A 77 -2.16 -13.73 12.80
C PHE A 77 -3.47 -14.49 12.54
N GLY A 78 -3.76 -14.74 11.26
CA GLY A 78 -4.85 -15.59 10.80
C GLY A 78 -4.29 -16.66 9.90
#